data_AF-M9R1W3-F1
#
_entry.id   AF-M9R1W3-F1
#
_cell.length_a   1.000
_cell.length_b   1.000
_cell.length_c   1.000
_cell.angle_alpha   90.00
_cell.angle_beta   90.00
_cell.angle_gamma   90.00
#
_symmetry.space_group_name_H-M   'P 1'
#
loop_
_entity.id
_entity.type
_entity.pdbx_description
1 polymer ?
#
loop_
_entity_poly.entity_id
_entity_poly.type
_entity_poly.pdbx_seq_one_letter_code
_entity_poly.pdbx_strand_id
1 'polypeptide(L)'
;MIRAIAVLVTLALPAQSADFEFCWEGNNGYRMEGTMSVPDPLMNRSLLTHDDIAEFFIIGFKDDIPLGTWDLRQLNPTTSWNLSFDPRGMVFPTGGMHDSDKGQAWNAGGQADDCGAPGFGFNSGTNAQDLCVNNVWHTDSMINRYTRFPVFHAGTANLDCGGVALLGGLPSSDHSGARFCALSASE
;
A
#
# COMPACT_ATOMS: atom_id res chain seq x y z
N MET A 1 18.62 -50.93 27.77
CA MET A 1 19.03 -49.51 27.76
C MET A 1 18.03 -48.76 26.91
N ILE A 2 17.07 -48.04 27.53
CA ILE A 2 16.03 -47.30 26.81
C ILE A 2 16.58 -45.91 26.51
N ARG A 3 16.81 -45.62 25.22
CA ARG A 3 17.20 -44.29 24.74
C ARG A 3 15.97 -43.39 24.74
N ALA A 4 15.90 -42.46 25.68
CA ALA A 4 14.91 -41.39 25.66
C ALA A 4 15.28 -40.40 24.54
N ILE A 5 14.46 -40.34 23.49
CA ILE A 5 14.53 -39.30 22.47
C ILE A 5 13.74 -38.12 23.02
N ALA A 6 14.43 -37.02 23.32
CA ALA A 6 13.80 -35.76 23.66
C ALA A 6 13.28 -35.09 22.37
N VAL A 7 11.96 -34.92 22.27
CA VAL A 7 11.33 -34.14 21.21
C VAL A 7 11.41 -32.67 21.63
N LEU A 8 12.24 -31.87 20.94
CA LEU A 8 12.24 -30.41 21.08
C LEU A 8 11.04 -29.87 20.28
N VAL A 9 10.02 -29.38 20.98
CA VAL A 9 8.92 -28.63 20.37
C VAL A 9 9.37 -27.17 20.26
N THR A 10 9.74 -26.73 19.06
CA THR A 10 9.94 -25.31 18.77
C THR A 10 8.58 -24.64 18.65
N LEU A 11 8.19 -23.88 19.66
CA LEU A 11 7.05 -22.96 19.61
C LEU A 11 7.41 -21.83 18.64
N ALA A 12 6.77 -21.80 17.46
CA ALA A 12 6.84 -20.64 16.57
C ALA A 12 6.01 -19.51 17.20
N LEU A 13 6.69 -18.52 17.78
CA LEU A 13 6.04 -17.27 18.16
C LEU A 13 5.56 -16.55 16.88
N PRO A 14 4.42 -15.85 16.91
CA PRO A 14 4.03 -15.01 15.78
C PRO A 14 5.17 -14.02 15.50
N ALA A 15 5.61 -13.96 14.25
CA ALA A 15 6.57 -12.94 13.84
C ALA A 15 5.91 -11.58 14.07
N GLN A 16 6.52 -10.74 14.91
CA GLN A 16 6.01 -9.41 15.17
C GLN A 16 6.18 -8.55 13.91
N SER A 17 5.14 -7.79 13.57
CA SER A 17 5.14 -6.83 12.47
C SER A 17 4.58 -5.50 12.93
N ALA A 18 5.13 -4.43 12.37
CA ALA A 18 4.59 -3.09 12.45
C ALA A 18 3.58 -2.91 11.32
N ASP A 19 2.38 -2.46 11.69
CA ASP A 19 1.29 -2.20 10.75
C ASP A 19 1.23 -0.71 10.42
N PHE A 20 0.97 -0.44 9.15
CA PHE A 20 0.94 0.89 8.57
C PHE A 20 -0.28 1.09 7.69
N GLU A 21 -0.67 2.34 7.55
CA GLU A 21 -1.71 2.82 6.67
C GLU A 21 -1.19 4.01 5.86
N PHE A 22 -1.75 4.19 4.68
CA PHE A 22 -1.38 5.29 3.79
C PHE A 22 -2.56 5.64 2.90
N CYS A 23 -2.52 6.86 2.39
CA CYS A 23 -3.51 7.35 1.46
C CYS A 23 -2.84 8.23 0.41
N TRP A 24 -3.47 8.23 -0.76
CA TRP A 24 -3.05 8.99 -1.93
C TRP A 24 -4.25 9.74 -2.46
N GLU A 25 -4.06 11.03 -2.73
CA GLU A 25 -5.08 11.90 -3.30
C GLU A 25 -4.69 12.25 -4.73
N GLY A 26 -5.49 11.73 -5.66
CA GLY A 26 -5.38 12.00 -7.08
C GLY A 26 -6.11 13.28 -7.49
N ASN A 27 -6.16 13.51 -8.80
CA ASN A 27 -7.01 14.57 -9.35
C ASN A 27 -8.46 14.10 -9.51
N ASN A 28 -9.36 15.05 -9.76
CA ASN A 28 -10.76 14.80 -10.15
C ASN A 28 -11.51 13.80 -9.25
N GLY A 29 -11.31 13.85 -7.94
CA GLY A 29 -12.02 13.00 -6.97
C GLY A 29 -11.53 11.55 -6.91
N TYR A 30 -10.40 11.22 -7.55
CA TYR A 30 -9.74 9.95 -7.35
C TYR A 30 -8.94 9.95 -6.05
N ARG A 31 -9.05 8.86 -5.30
CA ARG A 31 -8.23 8.62 -4.11
C ARG A 31 -7.94 7.13 -3.96
N MET A 32 -6.93 6.81 -3.17
CA MET A 32 -6.61 5.44 -2.81
C MET A 32 -6.21 5.38 -1.34
N GLU A 33 -6.64 4.32 -0.67
CA GLU A 33 -6.21 3.97 0.67
C GLU A 33 -5.49 2.63 0.62
N GLY A 34 -4.56 2.42 1.54
CA GLY A 34 -3.90 1.14 1.65
C GLY A 34 -3.31 0.88 3.02
N THR A 35 -2.97 -0.39 3.22
CA THR A 35 -2.32 -0.89 4.43
C THR A 35 -1.11 -1.73 4.05
N MET A 36 -0.13 -1.77 4.95
CA MET A 36 0.99 -2.70 4.83
C MET A 36 1.49 -3.14 6.20
N SER A 37 2.08 -4.33 6.25
CA SER A 37 2.74 -4.86 7.45
C SER A 37 4.19 -5.17 7.15
N VAL A 38 5.09 -4.71 8.01
CA VAL A 38 6.54 -4.90 7.89
C VAL A 38 7.06 -5.66 9.12
N PRO A 39 7.83 -6.75 8.96
CA PRO A 39 8.47 -7.42 10.08
C PRO A 39 9.36 -6.47 10.89
N ASP A 40 9.19 -6.46 12.22
CA ASP A 40 9.88 -5.53 13.13
C ASP A 40 11.41 -5.46 12.93
N PRO A 41 12.14 -6.57 12.71
CA PRO A 41 13.59 -6.52 12.52
C PRO A 41 14.05 -5.71 11.29
N LEU A 42 13.15 -5.47 10.33
CA LEU A 42 13.47 -4.77 9.08
C LEU A 42 13.34 -3.24 9.22
N MET A 43 12.63 -2.74 10.24
CA MET A 43 12.35 -1.31 10.42
C MET A 43 13.60 -0.41 10.57
N ASN A 44 14.78 -0.99 10.86
CA ASN A 44 16.04 -0.24 10.98
C ASN A 44 16.76 -0.02 9.64
N ARG A 45 16.30 -0.64 8.54
CA ARG A 45 16.89 -0.48 7.21
C ARG A 45 16.67 0.94 6.67
N SER A 46 17.45 1.34 5.67
CA SER A 46 17.31 2.64 5.01
C SER A 46 16.24 2.66 3.93
N LEU A 47 15.97 1.50 3.34
CA LEU A 47 14.96 1.30 2.33
C LEU A 47 14.50 -0.16 2.42
N LEU A 48 13.20 -0.37 2.37
CA LEU A 48 12.56 -1.67 2.27
C LEU A 48 12.02 -1.83 0.85
N THR A 49 12.19 -3.02 0.30
CA THR A 49 11.67 -3.37 -1.02
C THR A 49 10.41 -4.23 -0.90
N HIS A 50 9.81 -4.54 -2.03
CA HIS A 50 8.67 -5.45 -2.13
C HIS A 50 8.89 -6.83 -1.49
N ASP A 51 10.13 -7.32 -1.41
CA ASP A 51 10.49 -8.59 -0.75
C ASP A 51 10.43 -8.53 0.79
N ASP A 52 10.44 -7.31 1.35
CA ASP A 52 10.46 -7.08 2.79
C ASP A 52 9.05 -6.89 3.38
N ILE A 53 8.01 -6.89 2.55
CA ILE A 53 6.62 -6.62 2.94
C ILE A 53 5.88 -7.93 3.23
N ALA A 54 5.31 -8.05 4.43
CA ALA A 54 4.57 -9.25 4.83
C ALA A 54 3.13 -9.24 4.33
N GLU A 55 2.47 -8.08 4.42
CA GLU A 55 1.10 -7.86 3.97
C GLU A 55 1.00 -6.51 3.25
N PHE A 56 0.18 -6.43 2.21
CA PHE A 56 -0.08 -5.20 1.46
C PHE A 56 -1.46 -5.26 0.81
N PHE A 57 -2.21 -4.17 0.93
CA PHE A 57 -3.55 -4.01 0.37
C PHE A 57 -3.75 -2.56 -0.08
N ILE A 58 -4.43 -2.39 -1.22
CA ILE A 58 -4.89 -1.08 -1.72
C ILE A 58 -6.34 -1.16 -2.21
N ILE A 59 -7.06 -0.06 -2.03
CA ILE A 59 -8.41 0.18 -2.56
C ILE A 59 -8.48 1.58 -3.17
N GLY A 60 -9.04 1.66 -4.38
CA GLY A 60 -9.25 2.93 -5.07
C GLY A 60 -10.70 3.39 -5.01
N PHE A 61 -10.90 4.69 -5.09
CA PHE A 61 -12.20 5.33 -5.12
C PHE A 61 -12.27 6.44 -6.17
N LYS A 62 -13.48 6.71 -6.64
CA LYS A 62 -13.85 7.92 -7.39
C LYS A 62 -15.07 8.53 -6.73
N ASP A 63 -14.95 9.75 -6.21
CA ASP A 63 -16.05 10.44 -5.53
C ASP A 63 -16.69 9.55 -4.44
N ASP A 64 -15.83 8.90 -3.63
CA ASP A 64 -16.17 7.93 -2.57
C ASP A 64 -16.83 6.62 -3.02
N ILE A 65 -16.92 6.37 -4.33
CA ILE A 65 -17.38 5.11 -4.89
C ILE A 65 -16.17 4.18 -5.11
N PRO A 66 -16.13 2.97 -4.51
CA PRO A 66 -15.05 2.01 -4.73
C PRO A 66 -14.90 1.63 -6.22
N LEU A 67 -13.66 1.68 -6.71
CA LEU A 67 -13.29 1.32 -8.08
C LEU A 67 -12.77 -0.12 -8.19
N GLY A 68 -12.04 -0.58 -7.17
CA GLY A 68 -11.40 -1.88 -7.15
C GLY A 68 -10.36 -1.99 -6.05
N THR A 69 -9.80 -3.19 -5.89
CA THR A 69 -8.83 -3.53 -4.85
C THR A 69 -7.72 -4.41 -5.39
N TRP A 70 -6.54 -4.33 -4.79
CA TRP A 70 -5.47 -5.30 -5.03
C TRP A 70 -4.74 -5.62 -3.72
N ASP A 71 -4.26 -6.85 -3.58
CA ASP A 71 -3.50 -7.30 -2.41
C ASP A 71 -2.49 -8.40 -2.77
N LEU A 72 -1.53 -8.66 -1.88
CA LEU A 72 -0.45 -9.62 -2.11
C LEU A 72 -0.91 -11.05 -2.41
N ARG A 73 -2.13 -11.47 -2.02
CA ARG A 73 -2.64 -12.82 -2.34
C ARG A 73 -2.98 -12.97 -3.82
N GLN A 74 -3.11 -11.86 -4.54
CA GLN A 74 -3.36 -11.81 -5.98
C GLN A 74 -2.07 -11.73 -6.80
N LEU A 75 -0.91 -11.59 -6.15
CA LEU A 75 0.40 -11.51 -6.80
C LEU A 75 0.68 -12.77 -7.62
N ASN A 76 1.07 -12.59 -8.87
CA ASN A 76 1.48 -13.68 -9.77
C ASN A 76 2.73 -13.28 -10.56
N PRO A 77 3.38 -14.21 -11.29
CA PRO A 77 4.64 -13.93 -11.98
C PRO A 77 4.59 -12.84 -13.07
N THR A 78 3.40 -12.44 -13.50
CA THR A 78 3.21 -11.38 -14.50
C THR A 78 2.77 -10.05 -13.90
N THR A 79 2.49 -10.00 -12.59
CA THR A 79 2.09 -8.78 -11.90
C THR A 79 3.28 -7.84 -11.78
N SER A 80 3.11 -6.59 -12.22
CA SER A 80 4.04 -5.51 -11.86
C SER A 80 4.00 -5.30 -10.36
N TRP A 81 5.11 -5.62 -9.69
CA TRP A 81 5.27 -5.48 -8.25
C TRP A 81 6.62 -4.87 -7.92
N ASN A 82 6.63 -3.55 -7.76
CA ASN A 82 7.72 -2.79 -7.17
C ASN A 82 7.18 -1.93 -6.05
N LEU A 83 7.79 -2.06 -4.88
CA LEU A 83 7.52 -1.23 -3.72
C LEU A 83 8.85 -0.80 -3.14
N SER A 84 8.96 0.50 -2.86
CA SER A 84 10.09 1.08 -2.15
C SER A 84 9.56 1.88 -0.98
N PHE A 85 9.99 1.58 0.25
CA PHE A 85 9.53 2.26 1.46
C PHE A 85 10.73 2.71 2.30
N ASP A 86 10.78 3.99 2.66
CA ASP A 86 11.74 4.52 3.62
C ASP A 86 11.10 4.52 5.03
N PRO A 87 11.44 3.55 5.90
CA PRO A 87 10.86 3.44 7.24
C PRO A 87 11.33 4.53 8.21
N ARG A 88 12.37 5.29 7.86
CA ARG A 88 12.88 6.39 8.70
C ARG A 88 12.18 7.69 8.36
N GLY A 89 11.97 7.93 7.06
CA GLY A 89 11.21 9.06 6.55
C GLY A 89 9.69 8.86 6.64
N MET A 90 9.24 7.61 6.80
CA MET A 90 7.83 7.22 6.72
C MET A 90 7.20 7.65 5.38
N VAL A 91 7.89 7.33 4.28
CA VAL A 91 7.44 7.70 2.92
C VAL A 91 7.65 6.56 1.93
N PHE A 92 6.78 6.47 0.95
CA PHE A 92 7.11 5.83 -0.32
C PHE A 92 7.91 6.84 -1.16
N PRO A 93 9.16 6.54 -1.57
CA PRO A 93 9.89 7.41 -2.48
C PRO A 93 9.18 7.51 -3.83
N THR A 94 9.19 8.71 -4.41
CA THR A 94 8.51 9.05 -5.67
C THR A 94 9.44 9.81 -6.62
N GLY A 95 9.01 9.98 -7.87
CA GLY A 95 9.70 10.80 -8.88
C GLY A 95 10.79 10.11 -9.71
N GLY A 96 11.03 8.81 -9.49
CA GLY A 96 11.89 7.95 -10.32
C GLY A 96 11.14 7.10 -11.34
N MET A 97 11.84 6.11 -11.92
CA MET A 97 11.20 5.07 -12.73
C MET A 97 10.37 4.15 -11.83
N HIS A 98 9.22 3.67 -12.33
CA HIS A 98 8.27 2.87 -11.55
C HIS A 98 8.85 1.56 -10.99
N ASP A 99 9.89 1.02 -11.63
CA ASP A 99 10.64 -0.19 -11.29
C ASP A 99 11.96 0.10 -10.52
N SER A 100 12.17 1.34 -10.07
CA SER A 100 13.36 1.76 -9.31
C SER A 100 13.05 1.99 -7.83
N ASP A 101 14.10 2.17 -7.02
CA ASP A 101 14.05 2.59 -5.61
C ASP A 101 13.32 3.92 -5.34
N LYS A 102 12.96 4.65 -6.41
CA LYS A 102 12.26 5.94 -6.37
C LYS A 102 10.90 5.90 -7.08
N GLY A 103 10.38 4.71 -7.37
CA GLY A 103 9.08 4.52 -7.97
C GLY A 103 8.27 3.45 -7.27
N GLN A 104 7.02 3.33 -7.71
CA GLN A 104 6.06 2.36 -7.19
C GLN A 104 5.33 1.75 -8.40
N ALA A 105 5.10 0.44 -8.36
CA ALA A 105 4.33 -0.28 -9.35
C ALA A 105 3.55 -1.38 -8.63
N TRP A 106 2.28 -1.14 -8.34
CA TRP A 106 1.44 -2.03 -7.53
C TRP A 106 0.30 -2.54 -8.40
N ASN A 107 0.52 -3.72 -9.00
CA ASN A 107 -0.37 -4.26 -10.03
C ASN A 107 -0.67 -3.25 -11.15
N ALA A 108 0.29 -2.39 -11.45
CA ALA A 108 0.24 -1.43 -12.54
C ALA A 108 1.68 -1.03 -12.88
N GLY A 109 2.13 -1.39 -14.07
CA GLY A 109 3.41 -0.95 -14.61
C GLY A 109 3.33 0.43 -15.26
N GLY A 110 4.40 0.83 -15.94
CA GLY A 110 4.47 2.12 -16.63
C GLY A 110 3.61 2.25 -17.90
N GLN A 111 2.85 1.22 -18.29
CA GLN A 111 2.02 1.20 -19.52
C GLN A 111 0.51 1.00 -19.26
N ALA A 112 0.08 0.83 -18.00
CA ALA A 112 -1.33 0.80 -17.62
C ALA A 112 -2.20 -0.31 -18.25
N ASP A 113 -1.59 -1.37 -18.74
CA ASP A 113 -2.23 -2.45 -19.51
C ASP A 113 -2.18 -3.80 -18.76
N ASP A 114 -1.75 -3.78 -17.50
CA ASP A 114 -1.40 -4.96 -16.72
C ASP A 114 -2.08 -5.05 -15.33
N CYS A 115 -3.03 -4.15 -15.03
CA CYS A 115 -3.75 -4.19 -13.74
C CYS A 115 -4.90 -5.21 -13.66
N GLY A 116 -5.19 -5.93 -14.74
CA GLY A 116 -6.28 -6.90 -14.87
C GLY A 116 -7.61 -6.27 -15.30
N ALA A 117 -8.53 -7.08 -15.84
CA ALA A 117 -9.90 -6.71 -16.19
C ALA A 117 -10.89 -7.84 -15.82
N PRO A 118 -11.61 -7.75 -14.67
CA PRO A 118 -11.58 -6.64 -13.72
C PRO A 118 -10.24 -6.54 -12.98
N GLY A 119 -9.87 -5.34 -12.51
CA GLY A 119 -8.60 -5.12 -11.83
C GLY A 119 -8.36 -3.70 -11.34
N PHE A 120 -7.40 -3.54 -10.43
CA PHE A 120 -7.01 -2.27 -9.84
C PHE A 120 -5.49 -2.24 -9.60
N GLY A 121 -4.87 -1.10 -9.85
CA GLY A 121 -3.46 -0.90 -9.54
C GLY A 121 -3.09 0.58 -9.44
N PHE A 122 -1.90 0.81 -8.92
CA PHE A 122 -1.32 2.13 -8.73
C PHE A 122 0.11 2.17 -9.25
N ASN A 123 0.48 3.29 -9.85
CA ASN A 123 1.83 3.52 -10.32
C ASN A 123 2.33 4.90 -9.89
N SER A 124 3.62 4.97 -9.56
CA SER A 124 4.38 6.20 -9.41
C SER A 124 5.64 6.09 -10.26
N GLY A 125 5.61 6.68 -11.45
CA GLY A 125 6.69 6.60 -12.43
C GLY A 125 7.24 7.95 -12.87
N THR A 126 7.95 7.96 -13.99
CA THR A 126 8.63 9.16 -14.53
C THR A 126 7.70 10.25 -15.05
N ASN A 127 6.43 9.91 -15.30
CA ASN A 127 5.44 10.84 -15.84
C ASN A 127 4.55 11.42 -14.74
N ALA A 128 3.93 10.56 -13.93
CA ALA A 128 2.94 10.93 -12.93
C ALA A 128 2.83 9.84 -11.84
N GLN A 129 1.97 10.13 -10.86
CA GLN A 129 1.35 9.12 -10.00
C GLN A 129 -0.12 9.00 -10.41
N ASP A 130 -0.63 7.78 -10.56
CA ASP A 130 -1.91 7.51 -11.21
C ASP A 130 -2.46 6.10 -10.91
N LEU A 131 -3.75 5.94 -11.23
CA LEU A 131 -4.49 4.69 -11.07
C LEU A 131 -4.69 3.97 -12.41
N CYS A 132 -4.58 2.65 -12.36
CA CYS A 132 -5.05 1.73 -13.38
C CYS A 132 -6.31 1.03 -12.87
N VAL A 133 -7.36 1.01 -13.69
CA VAL A 133 -8.59 0.26 -13.39
C VAL A 133 -9.01 -0.50 -14.64
N ASN A 134 -9.24 -1.80 -14.51
CA ASN A 134 -9.70 -2.66 -15.61
C ASN A 134 -8.82 -2.59 -16.88
N ASN A 135 -7.49 -2.59 -16.73
CA ASN A 135 -6.49 -2.38 -17.80
C ASN A 135 -6.64 -1.05 -18.55
N VAL A 136 -7.13 -0.02 -17.87
CA VAL A 136 -7.25 1.34 -18.41
C VAL A 136 -6.53 2.31 -17.48
N TRP A 137 -5.69 3.15 -18.08
CA TRP A 137 -5.11 4.28 -17.40
C TRP A 137 -6.12 5.39 -17.19
N HIS A 138 -6.29 5.78 -15.93
CA HIS A 138 -7.10 6.94 -15.59
C HIS A 138 -6.22 8.18 -15.57
N THR A 139 -5.98 8.74 -16.77
CA THR A 139 -5.18 9.98 -16.93
C THR A 139 -5.74 11.16 -16.12
N ASP A 140 -7.04 11.16 -15.83
CA ASP A 140 -7.72 12.15 -15.00
C ASP A 140 -7.46 11.97 -13.50
N SER A 141 -6.90 10.83 -13.06
CA SER A 141 -6.40 10.63 -11.71
C SER A 141 -5.00 11.22 -11.48
N MET A 142 -4.25 11.49 -12.55
CA MET A 142 -2.83 11.83 -12.50
C MET A 142 -2.53 13.05 -11.64
N ILE A 143 -1.46 12.95 -10.85
CA ILE A 143 -0.83 14.07 -10.15
C ILE A 143 0.67 14.16 -10.45
N ASN A 144 1.32 15.21 -9.96
CA ASN A 144 2.76 15.41 -10.12
C ASN A 144 3.54 14.19 -9.59
N ARG A 145 4.48 13.68 -10.39
CA ARG A 145 5.31 12.53 -9.99
C ARG A 145 6.11 12.72 -8.70
N TYR A 146 6.39 13.96 -8.32
CA TYR A 146 7.12 14.33 -7.10
C TYR A 146 6.21 14.60 -5.90
N THR A 147 4.89 14.42 -6.05
CA THR A 147 3.98 14.54 -4.90
C THR A 147 4.43 13.60 -3.80
N ARG A 148 4.44 14.10 -2.56
CA ARG A 148 4.84 13.33 -1.39
C ARG A 148 3.86 12.16 -1.21
N PHE A 149 4.36 11.00 -0.83
CA PHE A 149 3.52 9.84 -0.55
C PHE A 149 3.84 9.30 0.85
N PRO A 150 3.28 9.91 1.90
CA PRO A 150 3.58 9.57 3.29
C PRO A 150 2.89 8.27 3.72
N VAL A 151 3.48 7.65 4.72
CA VAL A 151 3.01 6.45 5.38
C VAL A 151 2.82 6.75 6.86
N PHE A 152 1.84 6.13 7.49
CA PHE A 152 1.47 6.36 8.88
C PHE A 152 1.39 5.02 9.62
N HIS A 153 1.65 5.04 10.93
CA HIS A 153 1.34 3.87 11.75
C HIS A 153 -0.16 3.62 11.77
N ALA A 154 -0.57 2.35 11.76
CA ALA A 154 -1.98 1.98 11.83
C ALA A 154 -2.69 2.65 13.01
N GLY A 155 -3.88 3.21 12.77
CA GLY A 155 -4.69 3.90 13.78
C GLY A 155 -4.34 5.38 13.98
N THR A 156 -3.62 5.99 13.04
CA THR A 156 -3.39 7.43 13.00
C THR A 156 -4.70 8.16 12.65
N ALA A 157 -5.18 9.02 13.54
CA ALA A 157 -6.53 9.60 13.42
C ALA A 157 -6.72 10.57 12.23
N ASN A 158 -5.65 11.23 11.77
CA ASN A 158 -5.72 12.21 10.68
C ASN A 158 -4.52 12.01 9.75
N LEU A 159 -4.78 11.44 8.57
CA LEU A 159 -3.76 11.20 7.56
C LEU A 159 -3.62 12.42 6.65
N ASP A 160 -2.42 12.95 6.53
CA ASP A 160 -2.09 13.92 5.48
C ASP A 160 -1.68 13.15 4.23
N CYS A 161 -2.63 12.88 3.33
CA CYS A 161 -2.45 12.05 2.14
C CYS A 161 -1.53 12.64 1.06
N GLY A 162 -0.81 13.72 1.37
CA GLY A 162 0.21 14.28 0.49
C GLY A 162 -0.31 15.01 -0.74
N GLY A 163 -1.62 15.05 -0.95
CA GLY A 163 -2.28 15.82 -1.99
C GLY A 163 -2.05 17.33 -1.83
N VAL A 164 -2.22 18.07 -2.92
CA VAL A 164 -2.21 19.54 -2.85
C VAL A 164 -3.34 20.01 -1.94
N ALA A 165 -3.00 20.74 -0.88
CA ALA A 165 -4.00 21.41 -0.07
C ALA A 165 -4.82 22.35 -0.96
N LEU A 166 -6.08 21.97 -1.23
CA LEU A 166 -7.02 22.86 -1.90
C LEU A 166 -7.19 24.07 -0.98
N LEU A 167 -6.81 25.26 -1.46
CA LEU A 167 -7.02 26.54 -0.78
C LEU A 167 -8.52 26.69 -0.46
N GLY A 168 -8.94 26.28 0.73
CA GLY A 168 -10.33 26.28 1.16
C GLY A 168 -10.78 25.17 2.12
N GLY A 169 -9.88 24.30 2.62
CA GLY A 169 -10.24 23.20 3.53
C GLY A 169 -11.05 23.64 4.75
N LEU A 170 -12.35 23.31 4.75
CA LEU A 170 -13.14 23.20 5.98
C LEU A 170 -12.65 21.97 6.76
N PRO A 171 -12.74 21.98 8.10
CA PRO A 171 -12.20 20.92 8.94
C PRO A 171 -12.78 19.57 8.56
N SER A 172 -11.88 18.59 8.50
CA SER A 172 -12.08 17.18 8.20
C SER A 172 -13.36 16.64 8.83
N SER A 173 -14.27 16.12 8.00
CA SER A 173 -15.31 15.23 8.49
C SER A 173 -14.62 13.96 8.99
N ASP A 174 -14.72 13.71 10.31
CA ASP A 174 -14.31 12.49 10.98
C ASP A 174 -14.76 11.26 10.17
N HIS A 175 -13.85 10.63 9.43
CA HIS A 175 -14.08 9.30 8.90
C HIS A 175 -13.70 8.31 9.98
N SER A 176 -14.68 8.03 10.84
CA SER A 176 -14.63 6.94 11.82
C SER A 176 -14.28 5.64 11.11
N GLY A 177 -13.04 5.20 11.25
CA GLY A 177 -12.55 3.93 10.75
C GLY A 177 -13.50 2.79 11.12
N ALA A 178 -13.96 2.06 10.10
CA ALA A 178 -14.74 0.86 10.29
C ALA A 178 -13.87 -0.19 10.98
N ARG A 179 -14.02 -0.32 12.31
CA ARG A 179 -13.49 -1.45 13.07
C ARG A 179 -14.14 -2.73 12.55
N PHE A 180 -13.40 -3.52 11.78
CA PHE A 180 -13.73 -4.93 11.56
C PHE A 180 -13.49 -5.67 12.88
N CYS A 181 -14.55 -5.90 13.65
CA CYS A 181 -14.54 -6.86 14.75
C CYS A 181 -14.49 -8.27 14.17
N ALA A 182 -13.36 -8.96 14.34
CA ALA A 182 -13.28 -10.40 14.20
C ALA A 182 -14.16 -11.05 15.30
N LEU A 183 -15.25 -11.70 14.90
CA LEU A 183 -15.95 -12.64 15.77
C LEU A 183 -15.09 -13.90 15.90
N SER A 184 -14.59 -14.16 17.11
CA SER A 184 -14.14 -15.48 17.51
C SER A 184 -15.37 -16.37 17.69
N ALA A 185 -15.54 -17.37 16.83
CA ALA A 185 -16.43 -18.49 17.12
C ALA A 185 -15.66 -19.48 18.01
N SER A 186 -16.08 -19.56 19.28
CA SER A 186 -15.81 -20.70 20.14
C SER A 186 -16.96 -21.68 19.96
N GLU A 187 -16.66 -22.91 19.53
CA GLU A 187 -17.35 -24.16 19.88
C GLU A 187 -16.45 -25.35 19.53
#